data_AF-A0A3D0VUJ2-F1
#
_entry.id   AF-A0A3D0VUJ2-F1
#
_cell.length_a   1.000
_cell.length_b   1.000
_cell.length_c   1.000
_cell.angle_alpha   90.00
_cell.angle_beta   90.00
_cell.angle_gamma   90.00
#
_symmetry.space_group_name_H-M   'P 1'
#
loop_
_entity.id
_entity.type
_entity.pdbx_description
1 polymer ?
#
loop_
_entity_poly.entity_id
_entity_poly.type
_entity_poly.pdbx_seq_one_letter_code
_entity_poly.pdbx_strand_id
1 'polypeptide(L)'
;MKVLVVGSGGREHAVVRKLAENKEIEHIYCAPGNGGISVQATPVEIKATDIDSMVAFAKNEGIDFAVVTPDDPLVLGMADAMEEAGIPAFGPSKKAAQIEGSKVFAKGLMKKYGIPTAPYETFDDMDAALRYLETAPIPTVVKAD
;
A
#
# COMPACT_ATOMS: atom_id res chain seq x y z
N MET A 1 2.76 23.05 -7.38
CA MET A 1 2.50 21.96 -6.40
C MET A 1 3.70 21.02 -6.27
N LYS A 2 4.11 20.67 -5.05
CA LYS A 2 5.11 19.65 -4.73
C LYS A 2 4.42 18.33 -4.33
N VAL A 3 4.74 17.25 -5.03
CA VAL A 3 4.14 15.93 -4.79
C VAL A 3 5.19 14.95 -4.28
N LEU A 4 4.84 14.13 -3.29
CA LEU A 4 5.67 13.02 -2.81
C LEU A 4 5.06 11.68 -3.24
N VAL A 5 5.82 10.85 -3.95
CA VAL A 5 5.45 9.47 -4.27
C VAL A 5 6.24 8.51 -3.37
N VAL A 6 5.55 7.72 -2.55
CA VAL A 6 6.18 6.69 -1.71
C VAL A 6 6.36 5.41 -2.52
N GLY A 7 7.54 4.82 -2.47
CA GLY A 7 7.92 3.56 -3.12
C GLY A 7 9.12 3.69 -4.07
N SER A 8 9.43 2.61 -4.79
CA SER A 8 10.66 2.50 -5.60
C SER A 8 10.56 1.49 -6.75
N GLY A 9 9.40 0.90 -6.98
CA GLY A 9 9.17 -0.08 -8.02
C GLY A 9 8.82 0.51 -9.38
N GLY A 10 8.47 -0.38 -10.32
CA GLY A 10 8.01 0.02 -11.65
C GLY A 10 6.64 0.71 -11.65
N ARG A 11 5.76 0.35 -10.70
CA ARG A 11 4.47 1.02 -10.49
C ARG A 11 4.66 2.49 -10.15
N GLU A 12 5.54 2.79 -9.20
CA GLU A 12 5.86 4.16 -8.81
C GLU A 12 6.50 4.95 -9.95
N HIS A 13 7.37 4.31 -10.74
CA HIS A 13 7.90 4.94 -11.94
C HIS A 13 6.80 5.31 -12.94
N ALA A 14 5.82 4.43 -13.18
CA ALA A 14 4.69 4.76 -14.04
C ALA A 14 3.83 5.91 -13.49
N VAL A 15 3.60 5.94 -12.17
CA VAL A 15 2.88 7.03 -11.49
C VAL A 15 3.63 8.36 -11.63
N VAL A 16 4.92 8.39 -11.31
CA VAL A 16 5.78 9.59 -11.47
C VAL A 16 5.76 10.08 -12.91
N ARG A 17 5.92 9.17 -13.89
CA ARG A 17 5.85 9.50 -15.32
C ARG A 17 4.56 10.22 -15.68
N LYS A 18 3.42 9.73 -15.15
CA LYS A 18 2.11 10.29 -15.46
C LYS A 18 1.86 11.61 -14.74
N LEU A 19 2.28 11.74 -13.48
CA LEU A 19 2.19 12.98 -12.72
C LEU A 19 3.02 14.09 -13.37
N ALA A 20 4.20 13.77 -13.90
CA ALA A 20 5.08 14.74 -14.57
C ALA A 20 4.47 15.36 -15.85
N GLU A 21 3.39 14.79 -16.41
CA GLU A 21 2.66 15.39 -17.52
C GLU A 21 1.76 16.57 -17.10
N ASN A 22 1.44 16.68 -15.80
CA ASN A 22 0.65 17.78 -15.26
C ASN A 22 1.53 19.02 -15.02
N LYS A 23 1.24 20.10 -15.74
CA LYS A 23 2.00 21.37 -15.67
C LYS A 23 1.83 22.14 -14.36
N GLU A 24 0.85 21.80 -13.52
CA GLU A 24 0.65 22.41 -12.20
C GLU A 24 1.55 21.78 -11.12
N ILE A 25 2.15 20.62 -11.41
CA ILE A 25 3.14 19.98 -10.55
C ILE A 25 4.51 20.57 -10.87
N GLU A 26 5.10 21.26 -9.90
CA GLU A 26 6.39 21.93 -10.01
C GLU A 26 7.54 20.99 -9.67
N HIS A 27 7.30 20.08 -8.71
CA HIS A 27 8.31 19.14 -8.26
C HIS A 27 7.69 17.83 -7.79
N ILE A 28 8.36 16.73 -8.12
CA ILE A 28 8.00 15.39 -7.65
C ILE A 28 9.19 14.84 -6.86
N TYR A 29 8.94 14.45 -5.63
CA TYR A 29 9.86 13.65 -4.83
C TYR A 29 9.43 12.19 -4.87
N CYS A 30 10.39 11.27 -4.78
CA CYS A 30 10.08 9.85 -4.64
C CYS A 30 10.94 9.20 -3.56
N ALA A 31 10.33 8.47 -2.64
CA ALA A 31 11.02 7.93 -1.47
C ALA A 31 10.81 6.40 -1.35
N PRO A 32 11.84 5.55 -1.55
CA PRO A 32 13.22 5.93 -1.89
C PRO A 32 13.48 6.21 -3.38
N GLY A 33 12.54 5.88 -4.27
CA GLY A 33 12.76 5.96 -5.70
C GLY A 33 13.76 4.92 -6.24
N ASN A 34 14.12 5.05 -7.52
CA ASN A 34 15.12 4.23 -8.20
C ASN A 34 15.79 5.03 -9.34
N GLY A 35 16.84 4.48 -9.96
CA GLY A 35 17.59 5.19 -11.00
C GLY A 35 16.78 5.62 -12.23
N GLY A 36 15.68 4.92 -12.55
CA GLY A 36 14.78 5.32 -13.63
C GLY A 36 13.87 6.50 -13.22
N ILE A 37 13.40 6.50 -11.97
CA ILE A 37 12.58 7.57 -11.39
C ILE A 37 13.35 8.88 -11.30
N SER A 38 14.67 8.83 -11.04
CA SER A 38 15.56 9.99 -10.92
C SER A 38 15.58 10.91 -12.16
N VAL A 39 15.07 10.45 -13.31
CA VAL A 39 14.96 11.24 -14.54
C VAL A 39 13.86 12.30 -14.45
N GLN A 40 12.82 12.08 -13.63
CA GLN A 40 11.62 12.92 -13.57
C GLN A 40 11.18 13.30 -12.15
N ALA A 41 11.78 12.70 -11.12
CA ALA A 41 11.55 13.03 -9.73
C ALA A 41 12.87 13.03 -8.95
N THR A 42 12.90 13.73 -7.82
CA THR A 42 14.04 13.73 -6.90
C THR A 42 13.92 12.56 -5.93
N PRO A 43 14.84 11.58 -5.98
CA PRO A 43 14.87 10.50 -5.00
C PRO A 43 15.24 11.04 -3.62
N VAL A 44 14.60 10.51 -2.58
CA VAL A 44 14.86 10.85 -1.18
C VAL A 44 15.23 9.58 -0.45
N GLU A 45 16.36 9.57 0.27
CA GLU A 45 16.86 8.37 0.95
C GLU A 45 16.09 8.07 2.25
N ILE A 46 14.79 7.77 2.11
CA ILE A 46 13.89 7.37 3.19
C ILE A 46 13.23 6.05 2.77
N LYS A 47 13.26 5.06 3.66
CA LYS A 47 12.59 3.78 3.42
C LYS A 47 11.09 4.01 3.32
N ALA A 48 10.43 3.32 2.39
CA ALA A 48 8.99 3.49 2.15
C ALA A 48 8.15 3.26 3.43
N THR A 49 8.60 2.39 4.33
CA THR A 49 7.94 2.04 5.59
C THR A 49 8.33 2.90 6.80
N ASP A 50 9.26 3.84 6.64
CA ASP A 50 9.67 4.78 7.70
C ASP A 50 8.72 5.98 7.73
N ILE A 51 7.60 5.82 8.44
CA ILE A 51 6.53 6.82 8.51
C ILE A 51 7.03 8.14 9.10
N ASP A 52 7.76 8.08 10.22
CA ASP A 52 8.17 9.27 10.96
C ASP A 52 9.11 10.14 10.13
N SER A 53 10.12 9.54 9.50
CA SER A 53 11.03 10.26 8.61
C SER A 53 10.30 10.80 7.38
N MET A 54 9.35 10.05 6.83
CA MET A 54 8.58 10.47 5.65
C MET A 54 7.72 11.69 5.95
N VAL A 55 7.00 11.70 7.07
CA VAL A 55 6.16 12.83 7.50
C VAL A 55 7.02 14.05 7.83
N ALA A 56 8.15 13.86 8.52
CA ALA A 56 9.07 14.95 8.83
C ALA A 56 9.63 15.59 7.54
N PHE A 57 10.05 14.76 6.58
CA PHE A 57 10.49 15.23 5.26
C PHE A 57 9.38 16.00 4.55
N ALA A 58 8.17 15.44 4.50
CA ALA A 58 7.06 16.04 3.79
C ALA A 58 6.67 17.42 4.34
N LYS A 59 6.70 17.58 5.67
CA LYS A 59 6.49 18.89 6.32
C LYS A 59 7.61 19.88 6.00
N ASN A 60 8.87 19.47 6.13
CA ASN A 60 10.02 20.35 5.94
C ASN A 60 10.14 20.84 4.49
N GLU A 61 9.83 19.98 3.52
CA GLU A 61 9.90 20.32 2.10
C GLU A 61 8.66 21.06 1.60
N GLY A 62 7.59 21.11 2.40
CA GLY A 62 6.32 21.71 2.01
C GLY A 62 5.62 20.91 0.92
N ILE A 63 5.50 19.59 1.11
CA ILE A 63 4.75 18.71 0.21
C ILE A 63 3.26 19.06 0.31
N ASP A 64 2.65 19.29 -0.85
CA ASP A 64 1.24 19.64 -0.97
C ASP A 64 0.34 18.39 -1.07
N PHE A 65 0.89 17.29 -1.62
CA PHE A 65 0.13 16.06 -1.83
C PHE A 65 1.05 14.83 -1.79
N ALA A 66 0.64 13.80 -1.05
CA ALA A 66 1.34 12.52 -0.99
C ALA A 66 0.61 11.43 -1.78
N VAL A 67 1.35 10.56 -2.46
CA VAL A 67 0.83 9.40 -3.18
C VAL A 67 1.50 8.15 -2.62
N VAL A 68 0.76 7.38 -1.83
CA VAL A 68 1.26 6.16 -1.20
C VAL A 68 0.76 4.97 -2.00
N THR A 69 1.69 4.30 -2.68
CA THR A 69 1.38 3.21 -3.62
C THR A 69 1.79 1.81 -3.16
N PRO A 70 2.81 1.60 -2.30
CA PRO A 70 3.16 0.27 -1.83
C PRO A 70 2.25 -0.16 -0.69
N ASP A 71 2.01 -1.46 -0.60
CA ASP A 71 1.01 -2.03 0.28
C ASP A 71 1.48 -1.97 1.75
N ASP A 72 2.75 -2.29 2.01
CA ASP A 72 3.36 -2.23 3.35
C ASP A 72 3.19 -0.87 4.07
N PRO A 73 3.56 0.29 3.48
CA PRO A 73 3.36 1.58 4.14
C PRO A 73 1.88 1.95 4.33
N LEU A 74 0.99 1.51 3.44
CA LEU A 74 -0.45 1.71 3.64
C LEU A 74 -0.95 0.92 4.85
N VAL A 75 -0.54 -0.34 4.98
CA VAL A 75 -0.87 -1.20 6.15
C VAL A 75 -0.25 -0.66 7.45
N LEU A 76 0.91 0.00 7.37
CA LEU A 76 1.51 0.65 8.54
C LEU A 76 0.81 1.96 8.93
N GLY A 77 0.10 2.61 8.01
CA GLY A 77 -0.68 3.83 8.25
C GLY A 77 -0.05 5.11 7.70
N MET A 78 0.76 5.02 6.65
CA MET A 78 1.40 6.18 6.03
C MET A 78 0.40 7.25 5.56
N ALA A 79 -0.73 6.85 4.96
CA ALA A 79 -1.75 7.78 4.50
C ALA A 79 -2.39 8.55 5.68
N ASP A 80 -2.77 7.84 6.75
CA ASP A 80 -3.30 8.45 7.97
C ASP A 80 -2.29 9.45 8.57
N ALA A 81 -1.01 9.05 8.67
CA ALA A 81 0.03 9.88 9.24
C ALA A 81 0.28 11.18 8.43
N MET A 82 0.15 11.12 7.10
CA MET A 82 0.22 12.31 6.24
C MET A 82 -0.99 13.22 6.45
N GLU A 83 -2.20 12.67 6.51
CA GLU A 83 -3.42 13.44 6.74
C GLU A 83 -3.42 14.10 8.13
N GLU A 84 -3.01 13.38 9.19
CA GLU A 84 -2.82 13.92 10.54
C GLU A 84 -1.77 15.04 10.58
N ALA A 85 -0.78 14.97 9.69
CA ALA A 85 0.21 16.02 9.48
C ALA A 85 -0.30 17.22 8.67
N GLY A 86 -1.54 17.20 8.19
CA GLY A 86 -2.14 18.24 7.35
C GLY A 86 -1.76 18.15 5.88
N ILE A 87 -1.22 17.02 5.42
CA ILE A 87 -0.78 16.78 4.04
C ILE A 87 -1.76 15.79 3.41
N PRO A 88 -2.61 16.22 2.46
CA PRO A 88 -3.55 15.32 1.81
C PRO A 88 -2.81 14.15 1.13
N ALA A 89 -3.35 12.94 1.29
CA ALA A 89 -2.72 11.73 0.79
C ALA A 89 -3.67 10.89 -0.09
N PHE A 90 -3.15 10.40 -1.22
CA PHE A 90 -3.77 9.33 -1.97
C PHE A 90 -3.28 7.99 -1.43
N GLY A 91 -4.19 7.26 -0.81
CA GLY A 91 -3.99 5.92 -0.26
C GLY A 91 -5.11 5.59 0.71
N PRO A 92 -5.49 4.31 0.88
CA PRO A 92 -6.44 3.93 1.93
C PRO A 92 -5.87 4.25 3.32
N SER A 93 -6.76 4.57 4.27
CA SER A 93 -6.41 4.56 5.69
C SER A 93 -5.88 3.20 6.11
N LYS A 94 -5.13 3.13 7.20
CA LYS A 94 -4.62 1.89 7.79
C LYS A 94 -5.71 0.84 7.96
N LYS A 95 -6.88 1.28 8.42
CA LYS A 95 -8.05 0.42 8.61
C LYS A 95 -8.59 -0.10 7.28
N ALA A 96 -8.64 0.73 6.24
CA ALA A 96 -9.09 0.32 4.92
C ALA A 96 -8.07 -0.58 4.21
N ALA A 97 -6.77 -0.33 4.39
CA ALA A 97 -5.66 -1.10 3.81
C ALA A 97 -5.68 -2.58 4.23
N GLN A 98 -6.37 -2.94 5.32
CA GLN A 98 -6.55 -4.34 5.75
C GLN A 98 -7.20 -5.22 4.67
N ILE A 99 -7.98 -4.64 3.75
CA ILE A 99 -8.61 -5.40 2.65
C ILE A 99 -7.56 -6.02 1.72
N GLU A 100 -6.36 -5.44 1.64
CA GLU A 100 -5.23 -5.95 0.87
C GLU A 100 -4.19 -6.61 1.79
N GLY A 101 -3.90 -5.98 2.94
CA GLY A 101 -2.87 -6.44 3.88
C GLY A 101 -3.22 -7.67 4.74
N SER A 102 -4.50 -8.06 4.84
CA SER A 102 -4.92 -9.26 5.56
C SER A 102 -5.91 -10.07 4.74
N LYS A 103 -5.47 -11.26 4.33
CA LYS A 103 -6.31 -12.17 3.53
C LYS A 103 -7.50 -12.67 4.33
N VAL A 104 -7.30 -12.97 5.61
CA VAL A 104 -8.38 -13.36 6.54
C VAL A 104 -9.42 -12.25 6.65
N PHE A 105 -8.99 -10.99 6.84
CA PHE A 105 -9.91 -9.86 6.86
C PHE A 105 -10.68 -9.73 5.55
N ALA A 106 -9.99 -9.73 4.41
CA ALA A 106 -10.59 -9.59 3.09
C ALA A 106 -11.64 -10.67 2.82
N LYS A 107 -11.31 -11.92 3.14
CA LYS A 107 -12.21 -13.07 2.97
C LYS A 107 -13.38 -13.06 3.95
N GLY A 108 -13.17 -12.60 5.19
CA GLY A 108 -14.23 -12.36 6.16
C GLY A 108 -15.23 -11.32 5.67
N LEU A 109 -14.72 -10.21 5.12
CA LEU A 109 -15.53 -9.15 4.52
C LEU A 109 -16.35 -9.68 3.33
N MET A 110 -15.71 -10.42 2.42
CA MET A 110 -16.39 -11.01 1.26
C MET A 110 -17.50 -11.98 1.66
N LYS A 111 -17.26 -12.85 2.66
CA LYS A 111 -18.27 -13.78 3.21
C LYS A 111 -19.44 -13.01 3.86
N LYS A 112 -19.14 -11.99 4.67
CA LYS A 112 -20.14 -11.17 5.37
C LYS A 112 -21.08 -10.43 4.40
N TYR A 113 -20.56 -9.94 3.28
CA TYR A 113 -21.32 -9.12 2.32
C TYR A 113 -21.71 -9.88 1.04
N GLY A 114 -21.48 -11.19 0.95
CA GLY A 114 -21.87 -12.00 -0.20
C GLY A 114 -21.10 -11.67 -1.49
N ILE A 115 -19.85 -11.20 -1.38
CA ILE A 115 -19.00 -10.88 -2.54
C ILE A 115 -18.43 -12.19 -3.10
N PRO A 116 -18.66 -12.52 -4.39
CA PRO A 116 -18.17 -13.76 -4.99
C PRO A 116 -16.63 -13.87 -4.92
N THR A 117 -16.14 -14.96 -4.34
CA THR A 117 -14.71 -15.28 -4.24
C THR A 117 -14.53 -16.78 -4.04
N ALA A 118 -13.30 -17.29 -4.20
CA ALA A 118 -13.01 -18.70 -3.90
C ALA A 118 -13.38 -19.02 -2.44
N PRO A 119 -14.03 -20.16 -2.15
CA PRO A 119 -14.26 -20.62 -0.79
C PRO A 119 -12.95 -20.64 0.00
N TYR A 120 -13.03 -20.34 1.28
CA TYR A 120 -11.87 -20.37 2.17
C TYR A 120 -12.34 -20.75 3.57
N GLU A 121 -11.42 -21.33 4.33
CA GLU A 121 -11.54 -21.52 5.76
C GLU A 121 -10.15 -21.32 6.37
N THR A 122 -10.11 -20.85 7.62
CA THR A 122 -8.87 -20.57 8.36
C THR A 122 -8.76 -21.51 9.54
N PHE A 123 -7.56 -22.00 9.80
CA PHE A 123 -7.31 -22.94 10.88
C PHE A 123 -6.05 -22.51 11.65
N ASP A 124 -6.15 -22.50 12.97
CA ASP A 124 -5.04 -22.41 13.91
C ASP A 124 -4.66 -23.79 14.50
N ASP A 125 -5.47 -24.81 14.23
CA ASP A 125 -5.28 -26.21 14.59
C ASP A 125 -5.03 -27.09 13.35
N MET A 126 -3.96 -27.88 13.39
CA MET A 126 -3.57 -28.76 12.27
C MET A 126 -4.62 -29.84 12.02
N ASP A 127 -5.17 -30.44 13.08
CA ASP A 127 -6.12 -31.54 12.92
C ASP A 127 -7.46 -31.06 12.32
N ALA A 128 -7.90 -29.86 12.67
CA ALA A 128 -9.05 -29.20 12.07
C ALA A 128 -8.84 -28.92 10.57
N ALA A 129 -7.64 -28.46 10.20
CA ALA A 129 -7.29 -28.24 8.80
C ALA A 129 -7.32 -29.54 7.99
N LEU A 130 -6.76 -30.63 8.54
CA LEU A 130 -6.75 -31.94 7.90
C LEU A 130 -8.17 -32.49 7.69
N ARG A 131 -9.04 -32.41 8.72
CA ARG A 131 -10.46 -32.82 8.59
C ARG A 131 -11.20 -32.02 7.52
N TYR A 132 -10.94 -30.72 7.40
CA TYR A 132 -11.56 -29.91 6.35
C TYR A 132 -11.12 -30.37 4.95
N LEU A 133 -9.83 -30.68 4.77
CA LEU A 133 -9.28 -31.13 3.49
C LEU A 133 -9.91 -32.44 2.98
N GLU A 134 -10.43 -33.31 3.85
CA GLU A 134 -11.15 -34.53 3.46
C GLU A 134 -12.43 -34.24 2.66
N THR A 135 -13.03 -33.05 2.86
CA THR A 135 -14.30 -32.64 2.22
C THR A 135 -14.15 -31.49 1.24
N ALA A 136 -12.96 -30.86 1.19
CA ALA A 136 -12.70 -29.72 0.34
C ALA A 136 -12.67 -30.12 -1.15
N PRO A 137 -13.19 -29.28 -2.06
CA PRO A 137 -13.04 -29.49 -3.50
C PRO A 137 -11.56 -29.54 -3.92
N ILE A 138 -11.20 -30.51 -4.76
CA ILE A 138 -9.85 -30.67 -5.33
C ILE A 138 -9.87 -30.25 -6.81
N PRO A 139 -8.86 -29.49 -7.29
CA PRO A 139 -7.65 -29.05 -6.58
C PRO A 139 -7.91 -27.95 -5.55
N THR A 140 -7.18 -28.00 -4.44
CA THR A 140 -7.24 -26.98 -3.38
C THR A 140 -5.87 -26.31 -3.17
N VAL A 141 -5.88 -25.14 -2.54
CA VAL A 141 -4.69 -24.31 -2.30
C VAL A 141 -4.52 -24.08 -0.81
N VAL A 142 -3.40 -24.54 -0.25
CA VAL A 142 -3.00 -24.29 1.14
C VAL A 142 -2.01 -23.12 1.16
N LYS A 143 -2.22 -22.14 2.06
CA LYS A 143 -1.33 -20.98 2.25
C LYS A 143 -1.19 -20.68 3.73
N ALA A 144 0.02 -20.33 4.15
CA ALA A 144 0.25 -19.68 5.43
C ALA A 144 -0.29 -18.23 5.38
N ASP A 145 -0.81 -17.76 6.51
CA ASP A 145 -1.17 -16.36 6.75
C ASP A 145 -0.14 -15.73 7.70
#